data_AF-A0AAJ6JMI4-F1
#
_entry.id   AF-A0AAJ6JMI4-F1
#
_cell.length_a   1.000
_cell.length_b   1.000
_cell.length_c   1.000
_cell.angle_alpha   90.00
_cell.angle_beta   90.00
_cell.angle_gamma   90.00
#
_symmetry.space_group_name_H-M   'P 1'
#
loop_
_entity.id
_entity.type
_entity.pdbx_description
1 polymer ?
#
loop_
_entity_poly.entity_id
_entity_poly.type
_entity_poly.pdbx_seq_one_letter_code
_entity_poly.pdbx_strand_id
1 'polypeptide(L)' 'MTVFVYVNTSKQVGDKDHLKVFANEDAAEKWFEENDPEGVAFEYEVLE' A
#
# COMPACT_ATOMS: atom_id res chain seq x y z
N MET A 1 -14.25 6.58 -5.46
CA MET A 1 -12.85 6.41 -5.95
C MET A 1 -12.20 5.37 -5.08
N THR A 2 -11.44 4.42 -5.61
CA THR A 2 -10.76 3.43 -4.78
C THR A 2 -9.26 3.69 -4.73
N VAL A 3 -8.63 3.27 -3.63
CA VAL A 3 -7.18 3.32 -3.43
C VAL A 3 -6.73 1.99 -2.87
N PHE A 4 -5.46 1.65 -3.11
CA PHE A 4 -4.86 0.43 -2.58
C PHE A 4 -3.91 0.82 -1.46
N VAL A 5 -4.09 0.23 -0.28
CA VAL A 5 -3.30 0.57 0.91
C VAL A 5 -2.49 -0.62 1.37
N TYR A 6 -1.17 -0.45 1.41
CA TYR A 6 -0.23 -1.38 2.03
C TYR A 6 0.17 -0.89 3.41
N VAL A 7 0.26 -1.81 4.36
CA VAL A 7 0.67 -1.56 5.75
C VAL A 7 1.94 -2.34 6.07
N ASN A 8 3.04 -1.63 6.34
CA ASN A 8 4.24 -2.25 6.87
C ASN A 8 4.13 -2.41 8.40
N THR A 9 3.79 -3.62 8.84
CA THR A 9 3.62 -3.95 10.27
C THR A 9 4.93 -3.95 11.06
N SER A 10 6.08 -3.89 10.39
CA SER A 10 7.39 -3.74 11.03
C SER A 10 7.73 -2.28 11.38
N LYS A 11 6.89 -1.32 10.96
CA LYS A 11 7.08 0.11 11.19
C LYS A 11 6.02 0.64 12.16
N GLN A 12 6.39 1.63 12.97
CA GLN A 12 5.47 2.27 13.89
C GLN A 12 4.55 3.26 13.16
N VAL A 13 3.36 3.47 13.72
CA VAL A 13 2.43 4.50 13.25
C VAL A 13 3.13 5.87 13.28
N GLY A 14 3.09 6.57 12.15
CA GLY A 14 3.77 7.86 11.94
C GLY A 14 5.13 7.75 11.24
N ASP A 15 5.68 6.54 11.08
CA ASP A 15 6.79 6.31 10.15
C ASP A 15 6.30 6.48 8.71
N LYS A 16 7.09 7.17 7.88
CA LYS A 16 6.77 7.42 6.47
C LYS A 16 6.63 6.13 5.66
N ASP A 17 7.27 5.04 6.11
CA ASP A 17 7.28 3.74 5.45
C ASP A 17 6.24 2.79 6.06
N HIS A 18 5.43 3.24 7.03
CA HIS A 18 4.36 2.44 7.64
C HIS A 18 3.18 2.22 6.69
N LEU A 19 2.86 3.22 5.87
CA LEU A 19 1.75 3.16 4.91
C LEU A 19 2.21 3.55 3.52
N LYS A 20 1.79 2.78 2.52
CA LYS A 20 1.86 3.16 1.11
C LYS A 20 0.45 3.15 0.53
N VAL A 21 0.14 4.21 -0.23
CA VAL A 21 -1.14 4.35 -0.92
C VAL A 21 -0.87 4.38 -2.41
N PHE A 22 -1.53 3.52 -3.16
CA PHE A 22 -1.42 3.41 -4.60
C PHE A 22 -2.73 3.79 -5.28
N ALA A 23 -2.63 4.38 -6.46
CA ALA A 23 -3.78 4.82 -7.25
C ALA A 23 -4.53 3.67 -7.93
N ASN A 24 -3.88 2.52 -8.11
CA ASN A 24 -4.43 1.31 -8.72
C ASN A 24 -3.58 0.08 -8.36
N GLU A 25 -4.08 -1.10 -8.70
CA GLU A 25 -3.46 -2.39 -8.43
C GLU A 25 -2.09 -2.56 -9.12
N ASP A 26 -1.97 -2.25 -10.41
CA ASP A 26 -0.72 -2.36 -11.18
C ASP A 26 0.43 -1.55 -10.55
N ALA A 27 0.13 -0.36 -10.02
CA ALA A 27 1.10 0.45 -9.31
C ALA A 27 1.56 -0.18 -7.98
N ALA A 28 0.66 -0.91 -7.30
CA ALA A 28 1.00 -1.66 -6.09
C ALA A 28 1.85 -2.90 -6.44
N GLU A 29 1.44 -3.69 -7.43
CA GLU A 29 2.15 -4.89 -7.87
C GLU A 29 3.59 -4.59 -8.29
N LYS A 30 3.80 -3.59 -9.16
CA LYS A 30 5.15 -3.17 -9.57
C LYS A 30 6.01 -2.75 -8.39
N TRP A 31 5.41 -2.06 -7.41
CA TRP A 31 6.14 -1.67 -6.22
C TRP A 31 6.53 -2.90 -5.37
N PHE A 32 5.65 -3.90 -5.25
CA PHE A 32 5.93 -5.14 -4.53
C PHE A 32 7.06 -5.96 -5.16
N GLU A 33 7.09 -6.09 -6.49
CA GLU A 33 8.16 -6.81 -7.20
C GLU A 33 9.56 -6.31 -6.82
N GLU A 34 9.72 -5.01 -6.61
CA GLU A 34 11.01 -4.39 -6.31
C GLU A 34 11.30 -4.22 -4.81
N ASN A 35 10.28 -4.10 -3.96
CA ASN A 35 10.46 -3.64 -2.58
C ASN A 35 10.03 -4.67 -1.52
N ASP A 36 8.94 -5.40 -1.78
CA ASP A 36 8.37 -6.37 -0.84
C ASP A 36 7.55 -7.41 -1.63
N PRO A 37 8.20 -8.46 -2.17
CA PRO A 37 7.54 -9.43 -3.05
C PRO A 37 6.42 -10.24 -2.37
N GLU A 38 6.41 -10.28 -1.04
CA GLU A 38 5.35 -10.91 -0.23
C GLU A 38 4.32 -9.89 0.27
N GLY A 39 4.50 -8.61 -0.05
CA GLY A 39 3.63 -7.52 0.34
C GLY A 39 2.25 -7.61 -0.33
N VAL A 40 1.24 -7.16 0.39
CA VAL A 40 -0.16 -7.13 -0.09
C VAL A 40 -0.76 -5.77 0.19
N ALA A 41 -1.39 -5.17 -0.82
CA ALA A 41 -2.21 -3.98 -0.67
C ALA A 41 -3.69 -4.36 -0.71
N PHE A 42 -4.50 -3.71 0.13
CA PHE A 42 -5.94 -3.93 0.17
C PHE A 42 -6.67 -2.76 -0.47
N GLU A 43 -7.73 -3.06 -1.22
CA GLU A 43 -8.59 -2.04 -1.83
C GLU A 43 -9.50 -1.39 -0.80
N TYR A 44 -9.57 -0.06 -0.83
CA TYR A 44 -10.46 0.75 0.00
C TYR A 44 -11.20 1.79 -0.84
N GLU A 45 -12.48 1.98 -0.55
CA GLU A 45 -13.27 3.09 -1.08
C GLU A 45 -12.93 4.39 -0.33
N VAL A 46 -12.69 5.46 -1.09
CA VAL A 46 -12.56 6.82 -0.58
C VAL A 46 -13.96 7.36 -0.26
N LEU A 47 -14.19 7.66 1.01
CA LEU A 47 -15.42 8.27 1.52
C LEU A 47 -15.38 9.80 1.35
N GLU A 48 -16.54 10.42 1.13
CA GLU A 48 -16.74 11.88 1.01
C GLU A 48 -17.19 12.53 2.32
#